data_AF-A0A838V2N5-F1
#
_entry.id   AF-A0A838V2N5-F1
#
_cell.length_a   1.000
_cell.length_b   1.000
_cell.length_c   1.000
_cell.angle_alpha   90.00
_cell.angle_beta   90.00
_cell.angle_gamma   90.00
#
_symmetry.space_group_name_H-M   'P 1'
#
loop_
_entity.id
_entity.type
_entity.pdbx_description
1 polymer ?
#
loop_
_entity_poly.entity_id
_entity_poly.type
_entity_poly.pdbx_seq_one_letter_code
_entity_poly.pdbx_strand_id
1 'polypeptide(L)'
;MTQSTEPTAYRVDGDGVILYWYLPLNARPERYAVSDRLARFVVAYSMLPLRDVTPYSEEMQANGNDVRRYIAARKAAGVDTTELEAVLAPPRPALTPPQRRQRLRWSAVFVGTFVALIIVPVVLEMSVQPRYFATLPARIHARTPIFSDPLTQPDGKWPVTTTTYFKNGAYHLYQPHSTTYSVEDAHLPIAVMLPIGFGDVAVQVTLTGSYRDAGIVLRADMGATTFLKAGLDDGGYAQLNWCPSPDPAYRDSCQTLGFPFRSEPSQNGGAMARLPAHTLLLISRASTWVYYVDGTLVGSYRDTEGIISQQGRIGLYSKYPDSDVAFTNFAVYPVDATLPWGY
;
A
#
# COMPACT_ATOMS: atom_id res chain seq x y z
N MET A 1 13.36 -24.28 -24.74
CA MET A 1 12.60 -24.96 -23.68
C MET A 1 11.49 -25.74 -24.36
N THR A 2 11.62 -27.06 -24.41
CA THR A 2 10.56 -27.95 -24.90
C THR A 2 9.41 -27.92 -23.90
N GLN A 3 8.20 -27.57 -24.35
CA GLN A 3 7.00 -27.68 -23.52
C GLN A 3 6.81 -29.16 -23.16
N SER A 4 6.62 -29.45 -21.87
CA SER A 4 6.19 -30.79 -21.45
C SER A 4 4.81 -31.05 -22.05
N THR A 5 4.68 -32.10 -22.84
CA THR A 5 3.42 -32.53 -23.45
C THR A 5 2.65 -33.50 -22.57
N GLU A 6 3.08 -33.70 -21.32
CA GLU A 6 2.48 -34.65 -20.40
C GLU A 6 2.00 -33.94 -19.13
N PRO A 7 0.85 -34.37 -18.55
CA PRO A 7 0.45 -33.92 -17.23
C PRO A 7 1.53 -34.33 -16.21
N THR A 8 1.63 -33.65 -15.07
CA THR A 8 2.57 -34.07 -14.01
C THR A 8 1.83 -34.18 -12.69
N ALA A 9 2.01 -35.29 -11.98
CA ALA A 9 1.39 -35.52 -10.70
C ALA A 9 2.43 -36.01 -9.69
N TYR A 10 2.46 -35.36 -8.53
CA TYR A 10 3.40 -35.71 -7.46
C TYR A 10 2.66 -36.02 -6.17
N ARG A 11 3.20 -36.98 -5.42
CA ARG A 11 2.75 -37.34 -4.08
C ARG A 11 3.92 -37.28 -3.11
N VAL A 12 3.69 -36.69 -1.94
CA VAL A 12 4.64 -36.70 -0.81
C VAL A 12 3.94 -37.30 0.40
N ASP A 13 4.57 -38.33 0.97
CA ASP A 13 4.07 -39.04 2.14
C ASP A 13 4.79 -38.57 3.42
N GLY A 14 4.07 -37.89 4.30
CA GLY A 14 4.52 -37.55 5.65
C GLY A 14 3.83 -38.42 6.73
N ASP A 15 4.28 -38.28 7.98
CA ASP A 15 3.66 -38.92 9.15
C ASP A 15 2.23 -38.38 9.37
N GLY A 16 1.25 -38.97 8.68
CA GLY A 16 -0.18 -38.64 8.80
C GLY A 16 -0.70 -37.56 7.84
N VAL A 17 0.14 -37.04 6.94
CA VAL A 17 -0.25 -36.03 5.93
C VAL A 17 0.21 -36.49 4.55
N ILE A 18 -0.69 -36.47 3.57
CA ILE A 18 -0.38 -36.73 2.17
C ILE A 18 -0.58 -35.43 1.41
N LEU A 19 0.50 -34.91 0.80
CA LEU A 19 0.39 -33.79 -0.14
C LEU A 19 0.35 -34.36 -1.55
N TYR A 20 -0.70 -33.99 -2.29
CA TYR A 20 -0.87 -34.35 -3.69
C TYR A 20 -1.11 -33.09 -4.51
N TRP A 21 -0.40 -32.95 -5.63
CA TRP A 21 -0.69 -31.90 -6.60
C TRP A 21 -0.54 -32.41 -8.02
N TYR A 22 -1.41 -31.89 -8.88
CA TYR A 22 -1.57 -32.25 -10.28
C TYR A 22 -1.48 -31.00 -11.15
N LEU A 23 -0.72 -31.06 -12.24
CA LEU A 23 -0.77 -30.05 -13.30
C LEU A 23 -1.39 -30.63 -14.56
N PRO A 24 -2.44 -29.98 -15.09
CA PRO A 24 -3.06 -30.41 -16.34
C PRO A 24 -2.16 -30.10 -17.53
N LEU A 25 -2.36 -30.84 -18.62
CA LEU A 25 -1.69 -30.71 -19.93
C LEU A 25 -1.65 -29.27 -20.48
N ASN A 26 -2.66 -28.45 -20.16
CA ASN A 26 -2.79 -27.08 -20.64
C ASN A 26 -2.24 -26.02 -19.67
N ALA A 27 -1.49 -26.42 -18.65
CA ALA A 27 -0.88 -25.47 -17.72
C ALA A 27 0.15 -24.58 -18.43
N ARG A 28 0.20 -23.29 -18.06
CA ARG A 28 1.21 -22.37 -18.57
C ARG A 28 2.62 -22.86 -18.18
N PRO A 29 3.66 -22.65 -19.00
CA PRO A 29 5.04 -23.08 -18.69
C PRO A 29 5.55 -22.61 -17.32
N GLU A 30 5.14 -21.42 -16.89
CA GLU A 30 5.45 -20.85 -15.57
C GLU A 30 4.96 -21.76 -14.42
N ARG A 31 3.79 -22.38 -14.56
CA ARG A 31 3.23 -23.29 -13.55
C ARG A 31 4.02 -24.59 -13.43
N TYR A 32 4.51 -25.12 -14.56
CA TYR A 32 5.43 -26.27 -14.54
C TYR A 32 6.74 -25.93 -13.83
N ALA A 33 7.32 -24.75 -14.10
CA ALA A 33 8.52 -24.29 -13.42
C ALA A 33 8.29 -24.09 -11.90
N VAL A 34 7.12 -23.58 -11.49
CA VAL A 34 6.73 -23.48 -10.08
C VAL A 34 6.54 -24.86 -9.44
N SER A 35 5.94 -25.81 -10.15
CA SER A 35 5.78 -27.18 -9.67
C SER A 35 7.11 -27.90 -9.44
N ASP A 36 8.04 -27.80 -10.39
CA ASP A 36 9.39 -28.38 -10.25
C ASP A 36 10.14 -27.73 -9.08
N ARG A 37 10.05 -26.40 -8.93
CA ARG A 37 10.62 -25.70 -7.76
C ARG A 37 9.99 -26.19 -6.45
N LEU A 38 8.67 -26.34 -6.40
CA LEU A 38 7.96 -26.85 -5.22
C LEU A 38 8.40 -28.28 -4.90
N ALA A 39 8.47 -29.15 -5.90
CA ALA A 39 8.93 -30.53 -5.77
C ALA A 39 10.34 -30.60 -5.16
N ARG A 40 11.29 -29.84 -5.73
CA ARG A 40 12.67 -29.74 -5.21
C ARG A 40 12.71 -29.15 -3.80
N PHE A 41 11.91 -28.13 -3.53
CA PHE A 41 11.81 -27.52 -2.21
C PHE A 41 11.31 -28.53 -1.16
N VAL A 42 10.24 -29.27 -1.47
CA VAL A 42 9.71 -30.28 -0.55
C VAL A 42 10.74 -31.36 -0.29
N VAL A 43 11.43 -31.89 -1.32
CA VAL A 43 12.49 -32.89 -1.13
C VAL A 43 13.64 -32.34 -0.27
N ALA A 44 14.14 -31.14 -0.59
CA ALA A 44 15.29 -30.55 0.09
C ALA A 44 15.03 -30.23 1.57
N TYR A 45 13.81 -29.79 1.92
CA TYR A 45 13.50 -29.32 3.28
C TYR A 45 12.81 -30.36 4.15
N SER A 46 12.00 -31.26 3.58
CA SER A 46 11.30 -32.28 4.37
C SER A 46 12.08 -33.59 4.49
N MET A 47 13.07 -33.82 3.62
CA MET A 47 13.73 -35.12 3.44
C MET A 47 12.75 -36.28 3.13
N LEU A 48 11.50 -35.97 2.77
CA LEU A 48 10.49 -36.96 2.43
C LEU A 48 10.65 -37.38 0.95
N PRO A 49 10.40 -38.66 0.62
CA PRO A 49 10.47 -39.12 -0.74
C PRO A 49 9.33 -38.51 -1.56
N LEU A 50 9.68 -37.84 -2.65
CA LEU A 50 8.74 -37.42 -3.68
C LEU A 50 8.48 -38.59 -4.61
N ARG A 51 7.22 -39.01 -4.74
CA ARG A 51 6.80 -40.07 -5.65
C ARG A 51 6.17 -39.45 -6.90
N ASP A 52 6.69 -39.80 -8.06
CA ASP A 52 6.07 -39.46 -9.33
C ASP A 52 4.90 -40.41 -9.56
N VAL A 53 3.70 -39.83 -9.61
CA VAL A 53 2.43 -40.56 -9.85
C VAL A 53 1.78 -40.10 -11.16
N THR A 54 2.55 -39.43 -12.02
CA THR A 54 2.16 -39.00 -13.36
C THR A 54 1.55 -40.12 -14.20
N PRO A 55 2.11 -41.36 -14.23
CA PRO A 55 1.54 -42.46 -15.00
C PRO A 55 0.12 -42.86 -14.59
N TYR A 56 -0.34 -42.46 -13.40
CA TYR A 56 -1.65 -42.79 -12.86
C TYR A 56 -2.62 -41.61 -12.86
N SER A 57 -2.19 -40.44 -13.34
CA SER A 57 -2.92 -39.19 -13.16
C SER A 57 -4.24 -39.11 -13.93
N GLU A 58 -4.29 -39.60 -15.18
CA GLU A 58 -5.50 -39.62 -16.01
C GLU A 58 -6.58 -40.53 -15.40
N GLU A 59 -6.19 -41.70 -14.92
CA GLU A 59 -7.12 -42.66 -14.32
C GLU A 59 -7.59 -42.21 -12.92
N MET A 60 -6.75 -41.52 -12.15
CA MET A 60 -7.17 -40.93 -10.88
C MET A 60 -8.15 -39.78 -11.10
N GLN A 61 -7.97 -38.98 -12.15
CA GLN A 61 -8.91 -37.90 -12.50
C GLN A 61 -10.29 -38.47 -12.89
N ALA A 62 -10.32 -39.56 -13.65
CA ALA A 62 -11.54 -40.28 -13.98
C ALA A 62 -12.27 -40.83 -12.74
N ASN A 63 -11.55 -41.09 -11.65
CA ASN A 63 -12.08 -41.59 -10.37
C ASN A 63 -12.27 -40.49 -9.31
N GLY A 64 -12.38 -39.22 -9.74
CA GLY A 64 -12.68 -38.09 -8.85
C GLY A 64 -11.52 -37.71 -7.92
N ASN A 65 -10.28 -38.01 -8.32
CA ASN A 65 -9.05 -37.78 -7.56
C ASN A 65 -8.96 -38.57 -6.24
N ASP A 66 -9.80 -39.60 -6.04
CA ASP A 66 -9.72 -40.48 -4.87
C ASP A 66 -8.92 -41.74 -5.20
N VAL A 67 -7.67 -41.74 -4.74
CA VAL A 67 -6.70 -42.83 -4.91
C VAL A 67 -7.23 -44.18 -4.39
N ARG A 68 -8.04 -44.18 -3.31
CA ARG A 68 -8.58 -45.42 -2.74
C ARG A 68 -9.67 -46.01 -3.63
N ARG A 69 -10.51 -45.16 -4.21
CA ARG A 69 -11.52 -45.59 -5.20
C ARG A 69 -10.86 -46.14 -6.45
N TYR A 70 -9.78 -45.51 -6.92
CA TYR A 70 -9.01 -45.97 -8.06
C TYR A 70 -8.41 -47.38 -7.86
N ILE A 71 -7.72 -47.61 -6.73
CA ILE A 71 -7.17 -48.94 -6.40
C ILE A 71 -8.29 -49.98 -6.29
N ALA A 72 -9.41 -49.64 -5.64
CA ALA A 72 -10.55 -50.55 -5.49
C ALA A 72 -11.17 -50.92 -6.85
N ALA A 73 -11.30 -49.96 -7.77
CA ALA A 73 -11.82 -50.18 -9.12
C ALA A 73 -10.91 -51.10 -9.95
N ARG A 74 -9.58 -50.88 -9.91
CA ARG A 74 -8.59 -51.73 -10.60
C ARG A 74 -8.56 -53.16 -10.03
N LYS A 75 -8.67 -53.30 -8.71
CA LYS A 75 -8.74 -54.60 -8.04
C LYS A 75 -10.03 -55.36 -8.39
N ALA A 76 -11.16 -54.66 -8.50
CA ALA A 76 -12.41 -55.23 -8.97
C ALA A 76 -12.35 -55.65 -10.45
N ALA A 77 -11.53 -54.98 -11.26
CA ALA A 77 -11.26 -55.34 -12.65
C ALA A 77 -10.20 -56.47 -12.83
N GLY A 78 -9.70 -57.06 -11.74
CA GLY A 78 -8.73 -58.15 -11.78
C GLY A 78 -7.31 -57.75 -12.19
N VAL A 79 -6.99 -56.46 -12.18
CA VAL A 79 -5.66 -55.94 -12.53
C VAL A 79 -4.73 -56.05 -11.33
N ASP A 80 -3.49 -56.51 -11.55
CA ASP A 80 -2.46 -56.53 -10.53
C ASP A 80 -2.15 -55.09 -10.07
N THR A 81 -2.39 -54.82 -8.80
CA THR A 81 -2.20 -53.51 -8.17
C THR A 81 -1.02 -53.52 -7.21
N THR A 82 -0.22 -54.60 -7.15
CA THR A 82 0.84 -54.76 -6.13
C THR A 82 1.90 -53.66 -6.20
N GLU A 83 2.29 -53.25 -7.41
CA GLU A 83 3.25 -52.15 -7.62
C GLU A 83 2.64 -50.80 -7.24
N LEU A 84 1.37 -50.57 -7.60
CA LEU A 84 0.63 -49.36 -7.25
C LEU A 84 0.38 -49.26 -5.74
N GLU A 85 0.02 -50.36 -5.09
CA GLU A 85 -0.10 -50.45 -3.64
C GLU A 85 1.25 -50.23 -2.95
N ALA A 86 2.38 -50.66 -3.52
CA ALA A 86 3.71 -50.39 -2.99
C ALA A 86 4.10 -48.90 -3.13
N VAL A 87 3.82 -48.29 -4.29
CA VAL A 87 4.03 -46.85 -4.56
C VAL A 87 3.08 -45.96 -3.76
N LEU A 88 1.97 -46.49 -3.24
CA LEU A 88 0.97 -45.72 -2.50
C LEU A 88 0.86 -46.10 -1.02
N ALA A 89 1.52 -47.19 -0.59
CA ALA A 89 1.56 -47.59 0.80
C ALA A 89 2.26 -46.50 1.63
N PRO A 90 1.67 -46.11 2.78
CA PRO A 90 2.36 -45.23 3.71
C PRO A 90 3.69 -45.90 4.11
N PRO A 91 4.79 -45.14 4.23
CA PRO A 91 6.04 -45.70 4.69
C PRO A 91 5.78 -46.40 6.02
N ARG A 92 5.96 -47.73 6.08
CA ARG A 92 5.78 -48.50 7.31
C ARG A 92 6.76 -47.93 8.32
N PRO A 93 6.31 -47.26 9.40
CA PRO A 93 7.23 -46.78 10.40
C PRO A 93 7.74 -48.03 11.12
N ALA A 94 9.01 -48.39 10.90
CA ALA A 94 9.74 -49.30 11.77
C ALA A 94 10.00 -48.56 13.09
N LEU A 95 8.94 -48.32 13.87
CA LEU A 95 9.05 -47.64 15.17
C LEU A 95 9.28 -48.68 16.24
N THR A 96 10.55 -48.90 16.57
CA THR A 96 10.93 -49.53 17.84
C THR A 96 10.36 -48.71 19.01
N PRO A 97 9.74 -49.36 20.02
CA PRO A 97 8.86 -48.72 20.99
C PRO A 97 9.45 -47.66 21.94
N PRO A 98 10.76 -47.54 22.25
CA PRO A 98 11.19 -46.54 23.22
C PRO A 98 11.26 -45.10 22.67
N GLN A 99 11.27 -44.88 21.34
CA GLN A 99 11.52 -43.54 20.77
C GLN A 99 10.27 -42.65 20.66
N ARG A 100 9.06 -43.19 20.85
CA ARG A 100 7.79 -42.46 20.63
C ARG A 100 7.55 -41.31 21.62
N ARG A 101 7.98 -41.47 22.87
CA ARG A 101 7.86 -40.42 23.91
C ARG A 101 8.87 -39.29 23.74
N GLN A 102 10.05 -39.61 23.20
CA GLN A 102 11.08 -38.60 22.94
C GLN A 102 10.68 -37.71 21.75
N ARG A 103 10.19 -38.31 20.66
CA ARG A 103 9.75 -37.55 19.48
C ARG A 103 8.61 -36.56 19.80
N LEU A 104 7.65 -36.92 20.65
CA LEU A 104 6.55 -36.01 21.05
C LEU A 104 7.04 -34.79 21.83
N ARG A 105 8.10 -34.94 22.64
CA ARG A 105 8.71 -33.82 23.37
C ARG A 105 9.46 -32.90 22.42
N TRP A 106 10.20 -33.47 21.46
CA TRP A 106 10.94 -32.69 20.48
C TRP A 106 10.03 -31.96 19.49
N SER A 107 8.94 -32.57 19.03
CA SER A 107 7.98 -31.90 18.13
C SER A 107 7.25 -30.74 18.82
N ALA A 108 6.90 -30.86 20.10
CA ALA A 108 6.33 -29.75 20.86
C ALA A 108 7.30 -28.56 21.00
N VAL A 109 8.59 -28.82 21.21
CA VAL A 109 9.63 -27.78 21.27
C VAL A 109 9.84 -27.12 19.90
N PHE A 110 9.89 -27.91 18.82
CA PHE A 110 10.05 -27.38 17.46
C PHE A 110 8.85 -26.54 17.04
N VAL A 111 7.62 -27.02 17.26
CA VAL A 111 6.40 -26.26 16.94
C VAL A 111 6.32 -24.98 17.77
N GLY A 112 6.60 -25.05 19.09
CA GLY A 112 6.62 -23.85 19.94
C GLY A 112 7.65 -22.82 19.49
N THR A 113 8.84 -23.26 19.08
CA THR A 113 9.92 -22.39 18.60
C THR A 113 9.60 -21.80 17.23
N PHE A 114 9.00 -22.57 16.32
CA PHE A 114 8.60 -22.12 15.00
C PHE A 114 7.43 -21.11 15.06
N VAL A 115 6.45 -21.38 15.93
CA VAL A 115 5.35 -20.45 16.22
C VAL A 115 5.89 -19.16 16.86
N ALA A 116 6.84 -19.24 17.79
CA ALA A 116 7.49 -18.05 18.35
C ALA A 116 8.28 -17.26 17.30
N LEU A 117 9.02 -17.94 16.41
CA LEU A 117 9.78 -17.31 15.32
C LEU A 117 8.90 -16.62 14.28
N ILE A 118 7.65 -17.05 14.09
CA ILE A 118 6.71 -16.40 13.14
C ILE A 118 5.89 -15.32 13.83
N ILE A 119 5.40 -15.56 15.06
CA ILE A 119 4.50 -14.61 15.74
C ILE A 119 5.27 -13.42 16.32
N VAL A 120 6.47 -13.63 16.86
CA VAL A 120 7.24 -12.55 17.51
C VAL A 120 7.61 -11.41 16.54
N PRO A 121 8.10 -11.67 15.31
CA PRO A 121 8.36 -10.61 14.33
C PRO A 121 7.09 -9.85 13.95
N VAL A 122 5.98 -10.54 13.70
CA VAL A 122 4.70 -9.93 13.31
C VAL A 122 4.15 -9.03 14.42
N VAL A 123 4.23 -9.46 15.68
CA VAL A 123 3.78 -8.67 16.84
C VAL A 123 4.72 -7.49 17.12
N LEU A 124 6.03 -7.64 16.88
CA LEU A 124 7.00 -6.54 16.98
C LEU A 124 6.79 -5.50 15.86
N GLU A 125 6.55 -5.92 14.62
CA GLU A 125 6.25 -5.02 13.49
C GLU A 125 4.99 -4.19 13.77
N MET A 126 3.92 -4.82 14.27
CA MET A 126 2.67 -4.14 14.60
C MET A 126 2.81 -3.09 15.73
N SER A 127 3.80 -3.24 16.62
CA SER A 127 3.98 -2.34 17.77
C SER A 127 5.06 -1.26 17.56
N VAL A 128 6.04 -1.50 16.69
CA VAL A 128 7.14 -0.57 16.42
C VAL A 128 6.76 0.49 15.39
N GLN A 129 5.99 0.12 14.35
CA GLN A 129 5.59 1.08 13.30
C GLN A 129 4.82 2.30 13.84
N PRO A 130 3.80 2.15 14.73
CA PRO A 130 3.07 3.31 15.25
C PRO A 130 3.96 4.29 16.02
N ARG A 131 4.91 3.77 16.81
CA ARG A 131 5.83 4.61 17.59
C ARG A 131 6.80 5.36 16.70
N TYR A 132 7.28 4.72 15.63
CA TYR A 132 8.16 5.38 14.68
C TYR A 132 7.46 6.60 14.05
N PHE A 133 6.28 6.40 13.46
CA PHE A 133 5.52 7.47 12.81
C PHE A 133 5.07 8.55 13.80
N ALA A 134 4.79 8.22 15.06
CA ALA A 134 4.47 9.22 16.08
C ALA A 134 5.63 10.21 16.36
N THR A 135 6.89 9.80 16.14
CA THR A 135 8.05 10.67 16.38
C THR A 135 8.51 11.46 15.17
N LEU A 136 8.00 11.18 13.96
CA LEU A 136 8.46 11.82 12.74
C LEU A 136 8.24 13.34 12.72
N PRO A 137 7.07 13.90 13.10
CA PRO A 137 6.88 15.35 13.11
C PRO A 137 7.93 16.07 13.95
N ALA A 138 8.19 15.59 15.16
CA ALA A 138 9.21 16.17 16.05
C ALA A 138 10.62 16.12 15.45
N ARG A 139 10.97 15.03 14.75
CA ARG A 139 12.27 14.91 14.05
C ARG A 139 12.38 15.89 12.88
N ILE A 140 11.30 16.09 12.13
CA ILE A 140 11.24 17.09 11.06
C ILE A 140 11.39 18.50 11.62
N HIS A 141 10.67 18.84 12.70
CA HIS A 141 10.74 20.15 13.34
C HIS A 141 12.08 20.43 14.04
N ALA A 142 12.84 19.40 14.40
CA ALA A 142 14.20 19.56 14.90
C ALA A 142 15.19 19.99 13.81
N ARG A 143 14.80 19.95 12.53
CA ARG A 143 15.61 20.43 11.39
C ARG A 143 15.28 21.89 11.09
N THR A 144 16.28 22.64 10.64
CA THR A 144 16.06 23.99 10.10
C THR A 144 15.31 23.91 8.77
N PRO A 145 14.21 24.67 8.57
CA PRO A 145 13.56 24.75 7.28
C PRO A 145 14.52 25.22 6.18
N ILE A 146 14.48 24.58 5.02
CA ILE A 146 15.17 25.06 3.81
C ILE A 146 14.40 26.21 3.14
N PHE A 147 13.10 26.32 3.42
CA PHE A 147 12.27 27.45 3.03
C PHE A 147 11.25 27.69 4.14
N SER A 148 11.03 28.95 4.51
CA SER A 148 9.99 29.33 5.46
C SER A 148 9.42 30.68 5.08
N ASP A 149 8.09 30.77 5.17
CA ASP A 149 7.33 31.96 4.89
C ASP A 149 6.14 32.03 5.85
N PRO A 150 6.02 33.07 6.69
CA PRO A 150 4.88 33.21 7.58
C PRO A 150 3.56 33.44 6.81
N LEU A 151 3.62 33.85 5.54
CA LEU A 151 2.48 34.22 4.70
C LEU A 151 1.67 35.39 5.26
N THR A 152 2.32 36.31 5.97
CA THR A 152 1.65 37.43 6.64
C THR A 152 1.60 38.71 5.80
N GLN A 153 2.42 38.82 4.76
CA GLN A 153 2.52 40.02 3.92
C GLN A 153 3.02 39.71 2.50
N PRO A 154 2.73 40.56 1.50
CA PRO A 154 3.28 40.40 0.15
C PRO A 154 4.79 40.58 0.15
N ASP A 155 5.53 39.53 -0.18
CA ASP A 155 6.99 39.52 -0.23
C ASP A 155 7.55 39.19 -1.63
N GLY A 156 6.66 39.06 -2.62
CA GLY A 156 6.99 38.74 -4.01
C GLY A 156 7.22 37.25 -4.28
N LYS A 157 7.17 36.37 -3.29
CA LYS A 157 7.31 34.92 -3.49
C LYS A 157 6.01 34.26 -3.89
N TRP A 158 4.89 34.78 -3.37
CA TRP A 158 3.55 34.31 -3.66
C TRP A 158 2.85 35.30 -4.60
N PRO A 159 2.23 34.82 -5.68
CA PRO A 159 1.53 35.71 -6.60
C PRO A 159 0.36 36.38 -5.88
N VAL A 160 0.10 37.64 -6.20
CA VAL A 160 -1.10 38.37 -5.76
C VAL A 160 -1.89 38.69 -7.02
N THR A 161 -3.12 38.16 -7.08
CA THR A 161 -3.99 38.23 -8.26
C THR A 161 -5.41 38.56 -7.80
N THR A 162 -6.37 38.56 -8.73
CA THR A 162 -7.79 38.64 -8.37
C THR A 162 -8.27 37.44 -7.55
N THR A 163 -7.53 36.34 -7.56
CA THR A 163 -7.86 35.09 -6.84
C THR A 163 -6.97 34.80 -5.64
N THR A 164 -6.00 35.68 -5.36
CA THR A 164 -4.99 35.45 -4.32
C THR A 164 -4.58 36.77 -3.68
N TYR A 165 -4.63 36.86 -2.35
CA TYR A 165 -4.40 38.13 -1.66
C TYR A 165 -3.94 37.94 -0.22
N PHE A 166 -3.39 38.99 0.39
CA PHE A 166 -3.04 39.01 1.81
C PHE A 166 -4.08 39.80 2.60
N LYS A 167 -4.56 39.25 3.71
CA LYS A 167 -5.51 39.91 4.61
C LYS A 167 -5.34 39.37 6.03
N ASN A 168 -5.42 40.26 7.02
CA ASN A 168 -5.37 39.90 8.44
C ASN A 168 -4.18 39.01 8.82
N GLY A 169 -3.01 39.19 8.19
CA GLY A 169 -1.81 38.41 8.47
C GLY A 169 -1.83 36.98 7.91
N ALA A 170 -2.65 36.69 6.90
CA ALA A 170 -2.64 35.41 6.20
C ALA A 170 -2.71 35.61 4.68
N TYR A 171 -2.29 34.58 3.95
CA TYR A 171 -2.42 34.51 2.50
C TYR A 171 -3.68 33.74 2.14
N HIS A 172 -4.54 34.35 1.34
CA HIS A 172 -5.85 33.83 0.99
C HIS A 172 -5.87 33.34 -0.45
N LEU A 173 -6.49 32.17 -0.66
CA LEU A 173 -6.95 31.73 -1.97
C LEU A 173 -8.47 31.90 -2.00
N TYR A 174 -8.97 32.63 -2.99
CA TYR A 174 -10.39 32.95 -3.17
C TYR A 174 -10.69 33.04 -4.65
N GLN A 175 -11.86 32.62 -5.11
CA GLN A 175 -12.26 32.92 -6.47
C GLN A 175 -13.52 33.79 -6.42
N PRO A 176 -13.48 35.03 -6.93
CA PRO A 176 -14.68 35.83 -6.99
C PRO A 176 -15.73 35.07 -7.80
N HIS A 177 -16.93 34.94 -7.25
CA HIS A 177 -18.08 34.47 -8.02
C HIS A 177 -18.27 35.44 -9.18
N SER A 178 -17.84 35.05 -10.37
CA SER A 178 -18.30 35.73 -11.56
C SER A 178 -19.72 35.23 -11.81
N THR A 179 -20.67 36.16 -11.71
CA THR A 179 -22.08 35.95 -11.99
C THR A 179 -22.36 35.62 -13.47
N THR A 180 -21.31 35.49 -14.30
CA THR A 180 -21.38 35.33 -15.75
C THR A 180 -20.82 34.01 -16.27
N TYR A 181 -20.21 33.15 -15.45
CA TYR A 181 -19.82 31.80 -15.91
C TYR A 181 -21.01 30.84 -15.82
N SER A 182 -21.16 30.02 -16.85
CA SER A 182 -22.01 28.83 -16.78
C SER A 182 -21.54 27.95 -15.62
N VAL A 183 -22.47 27.21 -15.01
CA VAL A 183 -22.21 26.32 -13.86
C VAL A 183 -21.07 25.32 -14.13
N GLU A 184 -20.72 25.08 -15.39
CA GLU A 184 -19.63 24.19 -15.81
C GLU A 184 -18.22 24.79 -15.65
N ASP A 185 -18.04 26.11 -15.75
CA ASP A 185 -16.71 26.76 -15.67
C ASP A 185 -16.38 27.30 -14.26
N ALA A 186 -17.33 27.25 -13.33
CA ALA A 186 -17.26 27.96 -12.05
C ALA A 186 -16.38 27.31 -10.98
N HIS A 187 -15.76 26.15 -11.22
CA HIS A 187 -15.09 25.35 -10.19
C HIS A 187 -13.64 25.00 -10.49
N LEU A 188 -12.94 25.81 -11.29
CA LEU A 188 -11.52 25.58 -11.55
C LEU A 188 -10.71 25.74 -10.25
N PRO A 189 -10.07 24.67 -9.76
CA PRO A 189 -9.33 24.77 -8.51
C PRO A 189 -8.11 25.68 -8.69
N ILE A 190 -7.82 26.46 -7.65
CA ILE A 190 -6.68 27.37 -7.61
C ILE A 190 -5.50 26.63 -7.01
N ALA A 191 -4.38 26.61 -7.72
CA ALA A 191 -3.11 26.14 -7.21
C ALA A 191 -2.06 27.23 -7.43
N VAL A 192 -1.35 27.60 -6.37
CA VAL A 192 -0.20 28.52 -6.45
C VAL A 192 1.05 27.80 -5.99
N MET A 193 2.15 27.99 -6.70
CA MET A 193 3.36 27.20 -6.51
C MET A 193 4.56 28.10 -6.37
N LEU A 194 5.52 27.67 -5.56
CA LEU A 194 6.85 28.25 -5.57
C LEU A 194 7.53 27.94 -6.92
N PRO A 195 8.35 28.85 -7.45
CA PRO A 195 9.09 28.62 -8.70
C PRO A 195 10.23 27.59 -8.55
N ILE A 196 10.42 27.04 -7.35
CA ILE A 196 11.50 26.11 -6.99
C ILE A 196 10.94 24.69 -6.91
N GLY A 197 11.65 23.75 -7.54
CA GLY A 197 11.38 22.31 -7.43
C GLY A 197 12.08 21.68 -6.24
N PHE A 198 11.42 20.74 -5.58
CA PHE A 198 11.94 20.00 -4.45
C PHE A 198 11.91 18.49 -4.71
N GLY A 199 12.91 17.78 -4.17
CA GLY A 199 12.99 16.32 -4.09
C GLY A 199 12.40 15.81 -2.76
N ASP A 200 13.17 15.08 -1.98
CA ASP A 200 12.72 14.59 -0.67
C ASP A 200 12.61 15.74 0.36
N VAL A 201 11.39 16.06 0.75
CA VAL A 201 11.08 17.19 1.64
C VAL A 201 9.83 16.92 2.47
N ALA A 202 9.74 17.60 3.61
CA ALA A 202 8.51 17.71 4.36
C ALA A 202 7.95 19.12 4.22
N VAL A 203 6.67 19.24 3.88
CA VAL A 203 6.00 20.52 3.67
C VAL A 203 4.95 20.68 4.76
N GLN A 204 4.97 21.82 5.42
CA GLN A 204 4.01 22.20 6.44
C GLN A 204 3.30 23.49 6.07
N VAL A 205 2.01 23.56 6.37
CA VAL A 205 1.23 24.81 6.34
C VAL A 205 0.14 24.77 7.40
N THR A 206 -0.20 25.93 7.96
CA THR A 206 -1.39 26.09 8.78
C THR A 206 -2.50 26.70 7.94
N LEU A 207 -3.66 26.06 7.91
CA LEU A 207 -4.85 26.53 7.22
C LEU A 207 -5.94 26.92 8.21
N THR A 208 -6.70 27.97 7.89
CA THR A 208 -7.84 28.46 8.66
C THR A 208 -8.94 28.96 7.70
N GLY A 209 -10.15 29.16 8.20
CA GLY A 209 -11.23 29.76 7.43
C GLY A 209 -12.34 28.77 7.10
N SER A 210 -13.11 29.07 6.06
CA SER A 210 -14.13 28.18 5.53
C SER A 210 -13.57 27.53 4.28
N TYR A 211 -12.91 26.40 4.43
CA TYR A 211 -12.36 25.64 3.32
C TYR A 211 -13.24 24.46 2.96
N ARG A 212 -13.34 24.19 1.67
CA ARG A 212 -13.85 22.96 1.09
C ARG A 212 -12.71 22.48 0.21
N ASP A 213 -12.06 21.39 0.57
CA ASP A 213 -10.91 20.84 -0.17
C ASP A 213 -9.78 21.87 -0.40
N ALA A 214 -8.95 22.05 0.63
CA ALA A 214 -7.77 22.91 0.57
C ALA A 214 -6.57 22.28 1.26
N GLY A 215 -5.37 22.67 0.84
CA GLY A 215 -4.14 22.14 1.44
C GLY A 215 -2.88 22.42 0.63
N ILE A 216 -1.98 21.44 0.64
CA ILE A 216 -0.64 21.49 0.08
C ILE A 216 -0.62 20.83 -1.29
N VAL A 217 0.11 21.43 -2.23
CA VAL A 217 0.50 20.81 -3.51
C VAL A 217 1.94 20.36 -3.46
N LEU A 218 2.24 19.18 -4.00
CA LEU A 218 3.60 18.66 -4.18
C LEU A 218 3.75 18.00 -5.55
N ARG A 219 5.01 17.80 -5.94
CA ARG A 219 5.38 17.09 -7.19
C ARG A 219 4.74 17.72 -8.43
N ALA A 220 4.45 19.03 -8.36
CA ALA A 220 3.88 19.72 -9.49
C ALA A 220 4.92 19.88 -10.60
N ASP A 221 4.58 19.49 -11.82
CA ASP A 221 5.40 19.77 -12.98
C ASP A 221 5.47 21.28 -13.28
N MET A 222 6.25 21.71 -14.28
CA MET A 222 6.38 23.12 -14.65
C MET A 222 5.07 23.74 -15.16
N GLY A 223 4.18 22.95 -15.73
CA GLY A 223 2.87 23.41 -16.20
C GLY A 223 1.79 23.46 -15.12
N ALA A 224 2.05 22.91 -13.92
CA ALA A 224 1.00 22.68 -12.92
C ALA A 224 -0.15 21.82 -13.46
N THR A 225 0.21 20.92 -14.38
CA THR A 225 -0.65 19.98 -15.09
C THR A 225 -0.78 18.66 -14.35
N THR A 226 0.28 18.25 -13.65
CA THR A 226 0.27 17.04 -12.85
C THR A 226 0.78 17.37 -11.48
N PHE A 227 0.08 16.95 -10.44
CA PHE A 227 0.50 17.21 -9.07
C PHE A 227 -0.16 16.26 -8.07
N LEU A 228 0.46 16.16 -6.89
CA LEU A 228 -0.15 15.61 -5.69
C LEU A 228 -0.78 16.73 -4.89
N LYS A 229 -1.98 16.51 -4.36
CA LYS A 229 -2.57 17.36 -3.32
C LYS A 229 -2.78 16.57 -2.04
N ALA A 230 -2.41 17.17 -0.92
CA ALA A 230 -2.73 16.70 0.42
C ALA A 230 -3.50 17.80 1.14
N GLY A 231 -4.74 17.52 1.55
CA GLY A 231 -5.63 18.55 2.08
C GLY A 231 -6.72 18.00 2.97
N LEU A 232 -7.64 18.88 3.35
CA LEU A 232 -8.87 18.57 4.07
C LEU A 232 -10.07 18.91 3.19
N ASP A 233 -11.00 17.97 3.01
CA ASP A 233 -12.24 18.19 2.26
C ASP A 233 -13.28 18.99 3.07
N ASP A 234 -14.48 19.16 2.51
CA ASP A 234 -15.62 19.84 3.12
C ASP A 234 -16.14 19.19 4.41
N GLY A 235 -15.91 17.89 4.58
CA GLY A 235 -16.21 17.16 5.82
C GLY A 235 -15.06 17.16 6.84
N GLY A 236 -13.94 17.81 6.52
CA GLY A 236 -12.71 17.75 7.31
C GLY A 236 -11.94 16.45 7.13
N TYR A 237 -12.29 15.61 6.15
CA TYR A 237 -11.53 14.38 5.90
C TYR A 237 -10.21 14.71 5.24
N ALA A 238 -9.16 14.12 5.78
CA ALA A 238 -7.83 14.26 5.22
C ALA A 238 -7.67 13.35 4.01
N GLN A 239 -7.26 13.93 2.89
CA GLN A 239 -7.11 13.22 1.62
C GLN A 239 -5.73 13.45 1.01
N LEU A 240 -5.23 12.43 0.31
CA LEU A 240 -4.06 12.51 -0.56
C LEU A 240 -4.49 12.05 -1.95
N ASN A 241 -4.47 12.97 -2.91
CA ASN A 241 -4.96 12.71 -4.25
C ASN A 241 -3.86 13.04 -5.28
N TRP A 242 -3.79 12.25 -6.34
CA TRP A 242 -2.99 12.57 -7.52
C TRP A 242 -3.90 13.06 -8.62
N CYS A 243 -3.57 14.23 -9.16
CA CYS A 243 -4.26 14.88 -10.24
C CYS A 243 -3.40 14.75 -11.51
N PRO A 244 -3.71 13.81 -12.43
CA PRO A 244 -2.87 13.52 -13.60
C PRO A 244 -3.17 14.39 -14.83
N SER A 245 -4.19 15.26 -14.80
CA SER A 245 -4.67 15.92 -16.02
C SER A 245 -4.14 17.35 -16.22
N PRO A 246 -3.49 17.64 -17.38
CA PRO A 246 -3.10 18.99 -17.78
C PRO A 246 -4.27 19.93 -18.05
N ASP A 247 -5.45 19.37 -18.22
CA ASP A 247 -6.63 20.14 -18.53
C ASP A 247 -7.26 20.69 -17.24
N PRO A 248 -7.36 22.03 -17.09
CA PRO A 248 -8.04 22.66 -15.97
C PRO A 248 -9.46 22.12 -15.75
N ALA A 249 -10.17 21.76 -16.82
CA ALA A 249 -11.54 21.22 -16.78
C ALA A 249 -11.62 19.83 -16.15
N TYR A 250 -10.51 19.08 -16.15
CA TYR A 250 -10.43 17.74 -15.59
C TYR A 250 -9.67 17.71 -14.25
N ARG A 251 -9.48 18.84 -13.57
CA ARG A 251 -8.88 18.81 -12.22
C ARG A 251 -9.78 18.14 -11.16
N ASP A 252 -11.03 17.80 -11.51
CA ASP A 252 -11.86 16.88 -10.74
C ASP A 252 -11.51 15.39 -10.93
N SER A 253 -10.67 15.04 -11.90
CA SER A 253 -10.22 13.66 -12.15
C SER A 253 -9.11 13.19 -11.20
N CYS A 254 -8.88 13.90 -10.08
CA CYS A 254 -7.88 13.48 -9.12
C CYS A 254 -8.25 12.12 -8.53
N GLN A 255 -7.34 11.16 -8.63
CA GLN A 255 -7.47 9.85 -8.02
C GLN A 255 -7.03 9.94 -6.56
N THR A 256 -7.89 9.52 -5.63
CA THR A 256 -7.51 9.36 -4.22
C THR A 256 -6.52 8.19 -4.10
N LEU A 257 -5.34 8.45 -3.55
CA LEU A 257 -4.24 7.48 -3.46
C LEU A 257 -4.21 6.70 -2.14
N GLY A 258 -5.10 7.01 -1.20
CA GLY A 258 -5.17 6.35 0.09
C GLY A 258 -6.59 6.31 0.64
N PHE A 259 -6.74 5.72 1.82
CA PHE A 259 -8.02 5.68 2.51
C PHE A 259 -8.33 7.06 3.12
N PRO A 260 -9.58 7.56 3.02
CA PRO A 260 -9.97 8.76 3.74
C PRO A 260 -9.88 8.49 5.24
N PHE A 261 -8.96 9.15 5.93
CA PHE A 261 -8.91 9.10 7.38
C PHE A 261 -9.77 10.22 7.93
N ARG A 262 -10.72 9.85 8.80
CA ARG A 262 -11.45 10.82 9.60
C ARG A 262 -10.47 11.54 10.51
N SER A 263 -10.16 12.80 10.20
CA SER A 263 -10.14 13.78 11.30
C SER A 263 -11.59 13.86 11.78
N GLU A 264 -11.82 13.93 13.09
CA GLU A 264 -13.17 13.78 13.67
C GLU A 264 -14.22 14.58 12.87
N PRO A 265 -15.27 13.94 12.35
CA PRO A 265 -16.23 14.65 11.52
C PRO A 265 -16.87 15.75 12.35
N SER A 266 -16.81 16.98 11.85
CA SER A 266 -17.73 18.02 12.28
C SER A 266 -19.14 17.49 12.08
N GLN A 267 -19.81 17.10 13.16
CA GLN A 267 -21.18 16.53 13.10
C GLN A 267 -22.24 17.55 12.64
N ASN A 268 -21.85 18.76 12.29
CA ASN A 268 -22.75 19.82 11.87
C ASN A 268 -22.71 20.01 10.35
N GLY A 269 -23.27 19.04 9.62
CA GLY A 269 -23.43 19.08 8.16
C GLY A 269 -24.44 20.11 7.64
N GLY A 270 -24.42 21.35 8.16
CA GLY A 270 -25.48 22.34 7.90
C GLY A 270 -25.03 23.75 7.53
N ALA A 271 -23.77 24.14 7.72
CA ALA A 271 -23.31 25.48 7.31
C ALA A 271 -21.80 25.49 7.14
N MET A 272 -21.28 26.40 6.30
CA MET A 272 -19.86 26.76 6.20
C MET A 272 -19.36 27.36 7.51
N ALA A 273 -19.40 26.59 8.60
CA ALA A 273 -18.82 26.98 9.87
C ALA A 273 -17.32 27.15 9.62
N ARG A 274 -16.78 28.28 10.06
CA ARG A 274 -15.35 28.53 10.05
C ARG A 274 -14.69 27.40 10.83
N LEU A 275 -13.91 26.58 10.14
CA LEU A 275 -13.23 25.44 10.76
C LEU A 275 -12.08 26.00 11.63
N PRO A 276 -11.72 25.29 12.72
CA PRO A 276 -10.56 25.67 13.52
C PRO A 276 -9.30 25.66 12.67
N ALA A 277 -8.23 26.26 13.19
CA ALA A 277 -6.94 26.19 12.53
C ALA A 277 -6.42 24.76 12.53
N HIS A 278 -6.00 24.26 11.36
CA HIS A 278 -5.35 22.96 11.23
C HIS A 278 -3.94 23.13 10.68
N THR A 279 -2.99 22.37 11.22
CA THR A 279 -1.63 22.29 10.70
C THR A 279 -1.46 21.00 9.91
N LEU A 280 -1.21 21.15 8.61
CA LEU A 280 -0.91 20.05 7.72
C LEU A 280 0.58 19.84 7.64
N LEU A 281 1.03 18.60 7.71
CA LEU A 281 2.42 18.22 7.45
C LEU A 281 2.45 17.00 6.53
N LEU A 282 2.97 17.17 5.31
CA LEU A 282 3.21 16.06 4.38
C LEU A 282 4.70 15.82 4.24
N ILE A 283 5.14 14.61 4.57
CA ILE A 283 6.52 14.16 4.42
C ILE A 283 6.62 13.35 3.14
N SER A 284 7.45 13.76 2.19
CA SER A 284 7.72 13.03 0.95
C SER A 284 9.16 12.53 0.93
N ARG A 285 9.34 11.25 0.58
CA ARG A 285 10.64 10.68 0.29
C ARG A 285 10.55 9.59 -0.76
N ALA A 286 11.37 9.70 -1.80
CA ALA A 286 11.34 8.82 -2.96
C ALA A 286 9.89 8.67 -3.45
N SER A 287 9.37 7.44 -3.47
CA SER A 287 8.00 7.12 -3.88
C SER A 287 7.03 6.96 -2.70
N THR A 288 7.36 7.46 -1.50
CA THR A 288 6.51 7.33 -0.31
C THR A 288 6.15 8.69 0.29
N TRP A 289 4.91 8.80 0.76
CA TRP A 289 4.36 9.98 1.41
C TRP A 289 3.71 9.61 2.73
N VAL A 290 3.94 10.41 3.77
CA VAL A 290 3.26 10.27 5.07
C VAL A 290 2.62 11.61 5.42
N TYR A 291 1.34 11.58 5.76
CA TYR A 291 0.53 12.75 5.99
C TYR A 291 0.11 12.86 7.45
N TYR A 292 0.22 14.06 8.01
CA TYR A 292 -0.21 14.40 9.35
C TYR A 292 -1.13 15.61 9.33
N VAL A 293 -2.10 15.61 10.25
CA VAL A 293 -2.97 16.73 10.56
C VAL A 293 -2.87 16.95 12.07
N ASP A 294 -2.50 18.17 12.47
CA ASP A 294 -2.32 18.56 13.88
C ASP A 294 -1.36 17.63 14.65
N GLY A 295 -0.31 17.19 13.97
CA GLY A 295 0.68 16.25 14.53
C GLY A 295 0.22 14.80 14.63
N THR A 296 -1.04 14.50 14.31
CA THR A 296 -1.58 13.13 14.28
C THR A 296 -1.35 12.50 12.91
N LEU A 297 -0.84 11.27 12.90
CA LEU A 297 -0.68 10.51 11.67
C LEU A 297 -2.05 10.26 11.05
N VAL A 298 -2.24 10.78 9.85
CA VAL A 298 -3.40 10.49 9.01
C VAL A 298 -3.15 9.19 8.30
N GLY A 299 -2.09 9.10 7.51
CA GLY A 299 -1.78 7.88 6.76
C GLY A 299 -0.52 7.99 5.93
N SER A 300 -0.24 6.93 5.18
CA SER A 300 0.90 6.87 4.27
C SER A 300 0.51 6.21 2.95
N TYR A 301 1.15 6.63 1.88
CA TYR A 301 1.01 6.05 0.55
C TYR A 301 2.38 5.76 -0.04
N ARG A 302 2.51 4.65 -0.77
CA ARG A 302 3.67 4.36 -1.60
C ARG A 302 3.25 4.15 -3.03
N ASP A 303 3.87 4.90 -3.92
CA ASP A 303 3.81 4.68 -5.35
C ASP A 303 4.76 3.53 -5.71
N THR A 304 4.15 2.37 -5.95
CA THR A 304 4.84 1.16 -6.39
C THR A 304 5.00 1.10 -7.90
N GLU A 305 4.24 1.91 -8.63
CA GLU A 305 4.21 1.92 -10.10
C GLU A 305 5.17 2.96 -10.67
N GLY A 306 5.64 3.90 -9.84
CA GLY A 306 6.61 4.93 -10.18
C GLY A 306 6.03 5.98 -11.13
N ILE A 307 4.72 6.21 -11.08
CA ILE A 307 4.06 7.13 -12.02
C ILE A 307 4.14 8.58 -11.52
N ILE A 308 4.24 8.79 -10.21
CA ILE A 308 4.35 10.12 -9.63
C ILE A 308 5.81 10.54 -9.61
N SER A 309 6.09 11.71 -10.17
CA SER A 309 7.44 12.28 -10.17
C SER A 309 8.01 12.39 -8.76
N GLN A 310 9.28 12.02 -8.60
CA GLN A 310 10.03 12.17 -7.33
C GLN A 310 10.60 13.58 -7.13
N GLN A 311 10.34 14.50 -8.06
CA GLN A 311 10.71 15.90 -7.96
C GLN A 311 9.57 16.78 -8.49
N GLY A 312 9.42 17.97 -7.96
CA GLY A 312 8.49 18.95 -8.52
C GLY A 312 8.28 20.14 -7.61
N ARG A 313 7.51 21.11 -8.09
CA ARG A 313 7.17 22.30 -7.33
C ARG A 313 6.19 21.95 -6.21
N ILE A 314 6.19 22.79 -5.19
CA ILE A 314 5.30 22.71 -4.05
C ILE A 314 4.49 24.00 -3.95
N GLY A 315 3.34 23.93 -3.28
CA GLY A 315 2.42 25.05 -3.30
C GLY A 315 1.24 24.88 -2.36
N LEU A 316 0.26 25.77 -2.57
CA LEU A 316 -1.01 25.82 -1.88
C LEU A 316 -2.13 25.56 -2.89
N TYR A 317 -3.21 24.95 -2.43
CA TYR A 317 -4.36 24.62 -3.26
C TYR A 317 -5.67 24.90 -2.53
N SER A 318 -6.67 25.36 -3.28
CA SER A 318 -8.06 25.36 -2.88
C SER A 318 -8.94 24.94 -4.06
N LYS A 319 -9.88 24.03 -3.82
CA LYS A 319 -10.78 23.53 -4.86
C LYS A 319 -11.90 24.50 -5.17
N TYR A 320 -12.57 25.00 -4.14
CA TYR A 320 -13.86 25.66 -4.33
C TYR A 320 -13.76 27.19 -4.30
N PRO A 321 -14.45 27.88 -5.21
CA PRO A 321 -14.40 29.33 -5.36
C PRO A 321 -15.02 30.09 -4.17
N ASP A 322 -16.00 29.48 -3.51
CA ASP A 322 -16.74 30.04 -2.38
C ASP A 322 -15.99 29.91 -1.05
N SER A 323 -14.85 29.22 -1.05
CA SER A 323 -14.01 29.06 0.12
C SER A 323 -13.06 30.24 0.29
N ASP A 324 -13.13 30.91 1.45
CA ASP A 324 -12.11 31.86 1.88
C ASP A 324 -11.12 31.10 2.79
N VAL A 325 -10.10 30.52 2.15
CA VAL A 325 -9.07 29.73 2.84
C VAL A 325 -7.85 30.59 3.08
N ALA A 326 -7.47 30.69 4.35
CA ALA A 326 -6.32 31.44 4.79
C ALA A 326 -5.18 30.48 5.17
N PHE A 327 -4.01 30.71 4.59
CA PHE A 327 -2.78 29.95 4.82
C PHE A 327 -1.76 30.80 5.58
N THR A 328 -1.09 30.17 6.54
CA THR A 328 -0.04 30.76 7.37
C THR A 328 1.07 29.73 7.64
N ASN A 329 2.24 30.20 8.09
CA ASN A 329 3.34 29.36 8.57
C ASN A 329 3.77 28.27 7.56
N PHE A 330 3.93 28.64 6.30
CA PHE A 330 4.42 27.72 5.28
C PHE A 330 5.91 27.43 5.52
N ALA A 331 6.26 26.16 5.57
CA ALA A 331 7.64 25.74 5.78
C ALA A 331 7.96 24.46 5.02
N VAL A 332 9.20 24.36 4.57
CA VAL A 332 9.76 23.21 3.87
C VAL A 332 10.98 22.77 4.63
N TYR A 333 11.00 21.51 5.04
CA TYR A 333 12.07 20.91 5.82
C TYR A 333 12.80 19.87 4.97
N PRO A 334 14.12 19.72 5.15
CA PRO A 334 14.85 18.63 4.52
C PRO A 334 14.43 17.29 5.14
N VAL A 335 14.34 16.24 4.32
CA VAL A 335 14.08 14.87 4.78
C VAL A 335 15.32 14.03 4.51
N ASP A 336 15.90 13.45 5.57
CA ASP A 336 17.11 12.63 5.42
C ASP A 336 16.83 11.33 4.67
N ALA A 337 17.74 11.00 3.76
CA ALA A 337 17.78 9.69 3.10
C ALA A 337 18.05 8.53 4.07
N THR A 338 18.44 8.79 5.31
CA THR A 338 18.71 7.75 6.32
C THR A 338 17.52 7.47 7.23
N LEU A 339 16.43 8.25 7.19
CA LEU A 339 15.23 7.96 7.97
C LEU A 339 14.69 6.56 7.58
N PRO A 340 14.56 5.59 8.48
CA PRO A 340 14.08 4.26 8.08
C PRO A 340 12.60 4.34 7.71
N TRP A 341 12.24 4.17 6.44
CA TRP A 341 10.83 4.01 6.06
C TRP A 341 10.47 2.55 6.28
N GLY A 342 9.58 2.30 7.24
CA GLY A 342 9.25 0.94 7.68
C GLY A 342 8.85 0.06 6.49
N TYR A 343 9.55 -1.06 6.36
CA TYR A 343 9.04 -2.31 5.82
C TYR A 343 9.30 -3.36 6.87
#